data_AF-A0A2K8U9V9-F1
#
_entry.id   AF-A0A2K8U9V9-F1
#
_cell.length_a   1.000
_cell.length_b   1.000
_cell.length_c   1.000
_cell.angle_alpha   90.00
_cell.angle_beta   90.00
_cell.angle_gamma   90.00
#
_symmetry.space_group_name_H-M   'P 1'
#
loop_
_entity.id
_entity.type
_entity.pdbx_description
1 polymer ?
#
loop_
_entity_poly.entity_id
_entity_poly.type
_entity_poly.pdbx_seq_one_letter_code
_entity_poly.pdbx_strand_id
1 'polypeptide(L)' 'MVQKLLRRRFGVLAAETAERIADLPLERSEDLGEALLDFTAVTDLEAWLRQH' A
#
# COMPACT_ATOMS: atom_id res chain seq x y z
N MET A 1 0.67 7.28 -8.03
CA MET A 1 1.70 7.88 -7.13
C MET A 1 1.90 7.08 -5.83
N VAL A 2 0.89 6.34 -5.37
CA VAL A 2 0.88 5.63 -4.08
C VAL A 2 2.12 4.75 -3.82
N GLN A 3 2.62 4.02 -4.82
CA GLN A 3 3.84 3.19 -4.66
C GLN A 3 5.09 3.97 -4.23
N LYS A 4 5.22 5.25 -4.63
CA LYS A 4 6.35 6.08 -4.19
C LYS A 4 6.20 6.51 -2.73
N LEU A 5 4.96 6.74 -2.28
CA LEU A 5 4.67 7.09 -0.88
C LEU A 5 4.89 5.88 0.03
N LEU A 6 4.41 4.72 -0.38
CA LEU A 6 4.63 3.43 0.29
C LEU A 6 6.12 3.14 0.51
N ARG A 7 6.93 3.28 -0.55
CA ARG A 7 8.39 3.12 -0.46
C ARG A 7 9.07 4.14 0.46
N ARG A 8 8.53 5.36 0.61
CA ARG A 8 9.08 6.37 1.53
C ARG A 8 8.63 6.17 2.97
N ARG A 9 7.40 5.72 3.18
CA ARG A 9 6.79 5.52 4.50
C ARG A 9 7.29 4.22 5.15
N PHE A 10 7.28 3.13 4.41
CA PHE A 10 7.60 1.78 4.91
C PHE A 10 8.95 1.24 4.42
N GLY A 11 9.62 1.94 3.50
CA GLY A 11 10.91 1.51 2.98
C GLY A 11 10.80 0.37 1.97
N VAL A 12 11.60 -0.67 2.16
CA VAL A 12 11.62 -1.85 1.30
C VAL A 12 10.45 -2.75 1.68
N LEU A 13 9.42 -2.75 0.84
CA LEU A 13 8.32 -3.71 0.92
C LEU A 13 8.75 -5.07 0.38
N ALA A 14 8.13 -6.13 0.88
CA ALA A 14 8.28 -7.46 0.30
C ALA A 14 7.83 -7.44 -1.18
N ALA A 15 8.50 -8.26 -2.01
CA ALA A 15 8.21 -8.33 -3.44
C ALA A 15 6.72 -8.64 -3.70
N GLU A 16 6.16 -9.59 -2.94
CA GLU A 16 4.75 -9.98 -3.02
C GLU A 16 3.81 -8.80 -2.74
N THR A 17 4.10 -7.99 -1.71
CA THR A 17 3.32 -6.77 -1.39
C THR A 17 3.42 -5.76 -2.53
N ALA A 18 4.61 -5.54 -3.07
CA ALA A 18 4.85 -4.60 -4.14
C ALA A 18 4.15 -5.00 -5.44
N GLU A 19 4.11 -6.30 -5.77
CA GLU A 19 3.37 -6.85 -6.90
C GLU A 19 1.87 -6.66 -6.74
N ARG A 20 1.32 -6.96 -5.55
CA ARG A 20 -0.11 -6.73 -5.28
C ARG A 20 -0.47 -5.26 -5.43
N ILE A 21 0.34 -4.34 -4.92
CA ILE A 21 0.11 -2.90 -5.08
C ILE A 21 0.23 -2.47 -6.56
N ALA A 22 1.08 -3.12 -7.35
CA ALA A 22 1.24 -2.84 -8.77
C ALA A 22 0.05 -3.33 -9.61
N ASP A 23 -0.61 -4.40 -9.17
CA ASP A 23 -1.81 -4.97 -9.81
C ASP A 23 -3.10 -4.21 -9.44
N LEU A 24 -3.08 -3.41 -8.37
CA LEU A 24 -4.26 -2.66 -7.92
C LEU A 24 -4.78 -1.70 -8.99
N PRO A 25 -6.10 -1.69 -9.25
CA PRO A 25 -6.73 -0.72 -10.13
C PRO A 25 -6.61 0.71 -9.58
N LEU A 26 -6.83 1.70 -10.45
CA LEU A 26 -6.64 3.12 -10.12
C LEU A 26 -7.48 3.54 -8.90
N GLU A 27 -8.75 3.12 -8.84
CA GLU A 27 -9.66 3.36 -7.72
C GLU A 27 -9.09 2.89 -6.37
N ARG A 28 -8.46 1.71 -6.35
CA ARG A 28 -7.83 1.15 -5.15
C ARG A 28 -6.53 1.84 -4.81
N SER A 29 -5.80 2.33 -5.81
CA SER A 29 -4.59 3.13 -5.59
C SER A 29 -4.90 4.48 -4.95
N GLU A 30 -6.05 5.08 -5.25
CA GLU A 30 -6.52 6.31 -4.62
C GLU A 30 -6.99 6.05 -3.18
N ASP A 31 -7.81 5.01 -2.97
CA ASP A 31 -8.25 4.57 -1.64
C ASP A 31 -7.07 4.20 -0.72
N LEU A 32 -6.11 3.44 -1.26
CA LEU A 32 -4.87 3.12 -0.56
C LEU A 32 -4.10 4.37 -0.18
N GLY A 33 -4.11 5.42 -1.00
CA GLY A 33 -3.43 6.67 -0.71
C GLY A 33 -4.04 7.43 0.48
N GLU A 34 -5.37 7.40 0.60
CA GLU A 34 -6.10 7.98 1.73
C GLU A 34 -5.90 7.14 3.01
N ALA A 35 -6.08 5.83 2.91
CA ALA A 35 -5.83 4.89 4.01
C ALA A 35 -4.37 4.92 4.49
N LEU A 36 -3.41 5.16 3.57
CA LEU A 36 -1.99 5.31 3.90
C LEU A 36 -1.73 6.42 4.91
N LEU A 37 -2.57 7.46 4.96
CA LEU A 37 -2.44 8.54 5.94
C LEU A 37 -2.75 8.07 7.36
N ASP A 38 -3.71 7.14 7.50
CA ASP A 38 -4.13 6.53 8.77
C ASP A 38 -3.20 5.39 9.22
N PHE A 39 -2.50 4.75 8.29
CA PHE A 39 -1.58 3.65 8.62
C PHE A 39 -0.47 4.10 9.56
N THR A 40 -0.32 3.34 10.64
CA THR A 40 0.70 3.57 11.68
C THR A 40 1.87 2.60 11.52
N ALA A 41 1.62 1.42 10.96
CA ALA A 41 2.60 0.36 10.77
C ALA A 41 2.44 -0.33 9.41
N VAL A 42 3.49 -1.06 8.99
CA VAL A 42 3.45 -1.87 7.76
C VAL A 42 2.40 -2.98 7.83
N THR A 43 2.06 -3.44 9.05
CA THR A 43 0.99 -4.41 9.27
C THR A 43 -0.39 -3.90 8.89
N ASP A 44 -0.65 -2.58 9.00
CA ASP A 44 -1.90 -1.96 8.55
C ASP A 44 -2.03 -2.07 7.03
N LEU A 45 -0.93 -1.81 6.33
CA LEU A 45 -0.83 -1.99 4.88
C LEU A 45 -1.04 -3.45 4.48
N GLU A 46 -0.40 -4.39 5.16
CA GLU A 46 -0.57 -5.82 4.89
C GLU A 46 -2.02 -6.28 5.15
N ALA A 47 -2.66 -5.76 6.19
CA ALA A 47 -4.05 -6.05 6.51
C ALA A 47 -5.01 -5.47 5.44
N TRP A 48 -4.81 -4.21 5.05
CA TRP A 48 -5.60 -3.58 3.99
C TRP A 48 -5.45 -4.35 2.68
N LEU A 49 -4.21 -4.70 2.31
CA LEU A 49 -3.96 -5.53 1.14
C LEU A 49 -4.63 -6.90 1.30
N ARG A 50 -4.63 -7.56 2.46
CA ARG A 50 -5.35 -8.85 2.60
C ARG A 50 -6.87 -8.74 2.46
N GLN A 51 -7.45 -7.59 2.77
CA GLN A 51 -8.89 -7.39 2.65
C GLN A 51 -9.36 -6.94 1.26
N HIS A 52 -8.44 -6.58 0.36
CA HIS A 52 -8.72 -6.04 -0.98
C HIS A 52 -7.98 -6.80 -2.08
#